data_AF-A0A958H835-F1
#
_entry.id   AF-A0A958H835-F1
#
_cell.length_a   1.000
_cell.length_b   1.000
_cell.length_c   1.000
_cell.angle_alpha   90.00
_cell.angle_beta   90.00
_cell.angle_gamma   90.00
#
_symmetry.space_group_name_H-M   'P 1'
#
loop_
_entity.id
_entity.type
_entity.pdbx_description
1 polymer ?
#
loop_
_entity_poly.entity_id
_entity_poly.type
_entity_poly.pdbx_seq_one_letter_code
_entity_poly.pdbx_strand_id
1 'polypeptide(L)'
;AYNGRQSLFFLFTVTRSENRLPLESWLDADQILTLEPHHTAQEIGQFMQQVMSYHAEAYGYEAGDRQRQVRRAAAEHLALGMRNGRLSIRGVVRQTVELFDLLYLYPDYEVTALLDELRQQMR
;
A
#
# COMPACT_ATOMS: atom_id res chain seq x y z
N ALA A 1 -5.57 -0.05 21.34
CA ALA A 1 -5.80 -1.34 22.03
C ALA A 1 -6.57 -2.26 21.09
N TYR A 2 -6.11 -3.50 20.94
CA TYR A 2 -6.66 -4.52 20.04
C TYR A 2 -8.03 -4.98 20.56
N ASN A 3 -9.11 -4.32 20.13
CA ASN A 3 -10.47 -4.56 20.60
C ASN A 3 -11.07 -5.83 19.98
N GLY A 4 -10.60 -7.02 20.36
CA GLY A 4 -11.30 -8.31 20.28
C GLY A 4 -11.85 -8.81 18.93
N ARG A 5 -11.76 -8.03 17.85
CA ARG A 5 -12.30 -8.32 16.53
C ARG A 5 -11.12 -8.72 15.65
N GLN A 6 -11.11 -9.99 15.25
CA GLN A 6 -10.13 -10.48 14.28
C GLN A 6 -10.56 -10.02 12.90
N SER A 7 -9.72 -9.21 12.27
CA SER A 7 -9.90 -8.71 10.92
C SER A 7 -8.76 -9.20 10.05
N LEU A 8 -9.09 -9.66 8.84
CA LEU A 8 -8.13 -10.12 7.85
C LEU A 8 -8.27 -9.25 6.61
N PHE A 9 -7.17 -8.66 6.17
CA PHE A 9 -7.07 -7.94 4.90
C PHE A 9 -6.22 -8.75 3.93
N PHE A 10 -6.78 -9.09 2.77
CA PHE A 10 -6.08 -9.80 1.70
C PHE A 10 -5.91 -8.90 0.48
N LEU A 11 -4.71 -8.85 -0.06
CA LEU A 11 -4.41 -8.19 -1.32
C LEU A 11 -3.72 -9.19 -2.25
N PHE A 12 -4.30 -9.37 -3.44
CA PHE A 12 -3.79 -10.30 -4.44
C PHE A 12 -3.16 -9.52 -5.59
N THR A 13 -1.97 -9.94 -6.02
CA THR A 13 -1.36 -9.48 -7.27
C THR A 13 -1.42 -10.62 -8.27
N VAL A 14 -2.10 -10.39 -9.39
CA VAL A 14 -2.28 -11.41 -10.43
C VAL A 14 -1.54 -10.98 -11.68
N THR A 15 -0.63 -11.82 -12.17
CA THR A 15 -0.08 -11.70 -13.52
C THR A 15 -1.03 -12.38 -14.50
N ARG A 16 -1.39 -11.69 -15.59
CA ARG A 16 -2.24 -12.28 -16.64
C ARG A 16 -1.61 -13.58 -17.15
N SER A 17 -2.29 -14.70 -16.91
CA SER A 17 -1.93 -16.03 -17.44
C SER A 17 -3.06 -16.53 -18.35
N GLU A 18 -2.78 -17.50 -19.22
CA GLU A 18 -3.78 -18.08 -20.14
C GLU A 18 -4.97 -18.70 -19.39
N ASN A 19 -4.78 -19.18 -18.15
CA ASN A 19 -5.84 -19.56 -17.24
C ASN A 19 -6.31 -18.33 -16.45
N ARG A 20 -7.38 -17.70 -16.92
CA ARG A 20 -7.91 -16.47 -16.34
C ARG A 20 -8.85 -16.79 -15.18
N LEU A 21 -8.50 -16.34 -13.97
CA LEU A 21 -9.52 -16.02 -12.97
C LEU A 21 -10.38 -14.90 -13.55
N PRO A 22 -11.72 -14.95 -13.46
CA PRO A 22 -12.61 -13.97 -14.07
C PRO A 22 -12.68 -12.70 -13.20
N LEU A 23 -11.53 -12.09 -12.92
CA LEU A 23 -11.38 -10.93 -12.04
C LEU A 23 -12.27 -9.76 -12.46
N GLU A 24 -12.39 -9.55 -13.77
CA GLU A 24 -13.23 -8.53 -14.40
C GLU A 24 -14.73 -8.73 -14.14
N SER A 25 -15.15 -9.92 -13.71
CA SER A 25 -16.53 -10.22 -13.31
C SER A 25 -16.75 -10.12 -11.80
N TRP A 26 -15.68 -10.08 -11.01
CA TRP A 26 -15.73 -10.07 -9.54
C TRP A 26 -15.43 -8.71 -8.94
N LEU A 27 -14.71 -7.86 -9.69
CA LEU A 27 -14.22 -6.57 -9.23
C LEU A 27 -14.66 -5.48 -10.18
N ASP A 28 -15.04 -4.34 -9.61
CA ASP A 28 -15.29 -3.13 -10.38
C ASP A 28 -13.98 -2.57 -10.94
N ALA A 29 -14.05 -1.79 -12.03
CA ALA A 29 -12.87 -1.30 -12.73
C ALA A 29 -11.96 -0.42 -11.84
N ASP A 30 -12.52 0.31 -10.88
CA ASP A 30 -11.80 1.12 -9.90
C ASP A 30 -11.18 0.30 -8.76
N GLN A 31 -11.52 -0.99 -8.67
CA GLN A 31 -10.90 -1.97 -7.75
C GLN A 31 -9.71 -2.70 -8.39
N ILE A 32 -9.52 -2.53 -9.70
CA ILE A 32 -8.44 -3.17 -10.47
C ILE A 32 -7.35 -2.14 -10.75
N LEU A 33 -6.24 -2.23 -10.03
CA LEU A 33 -5.01 -1.54 -10.42
C LEU A 33 -4.19 -2.39 -11.37
N THR A 34 -4.02 -1.88 -12.58
CA THR A 34 -3.05 -2.45 -13.53
C THR A 34 -1.67 -1.95 -13.17
N LEU A 35 -0.79 -2.88 -12.84
CA LEU A 35 0.54 -2.53 -12.39
C LEU A 35 1.57 -2.73 -13.52
N GLU A 36 1.97 -1.63 -14.14
CA GLU A 36 2.97 -1.55 -15.21
C GLU A 36 4.39 -1.39 -14.63
N PRO A 37 5.45 -1.73 -15.37
CA PRO A 37 6.83 -1.66 -14.87
C PRO A 37 7.28 -0.25 -14.44
N HIS A 38 6.61 0.78 -14.97
CA HIS A 38 6.93 2.18 -14.68
C HIS A 38 5.68 2.87 -14.16
N HIS A 39 5.62 3.05 -12.84
CA HIS A 39 4.59 3.87 -12.22
C HIS A 39 5.12 5.24 -11.82
N THR A 40 4.26 6.23 -12.04
CA THR A 40 4.43 7.56 -11.50
C THR A 40 4.17 7.54 -9.99
N ALA A 41 4.73 8.51 -9.26
CA ALA A 41 4.42 8.69 -7.84
C ALA A 41 2.91 8.95 -7.62
N GLN A 42 2.22 9.53 -8.61
CA GLN A 42 0.78 9.74 -8.54
C GLN A 42 0.00 8.43 -8.54
N GLU A 43 0.32 7.49 -9.44
CA GLU A 43 -0.33 6.18 -9.51
C GLU A 43 -0.05 5.37 -8.25
N ILE A 44 1.18 5.40 -7.72
CA ILE A 44 1.50 4.78 -6.43
C ILE A 44 0.72 5.45 -5.30
N GLY A 45 0.59 6.78 -5.30
CA GLY A 45 -0.21 7.49 -4.31
C GLY A 45 -1.69 7.13 -4.34
N GLN A 46 -2.25 6.85 -5.52
CA GLN A 46 -3.62 6.33 -5.69
C GLN A 46 -3.74 4.89 -5.16
N PHE A 47 -2.78 4.03 -5.49
CA PHE A 47 -2.69 2.68 -4.93
C PHE A 47 -2.65 2.71 -3.40
N MET A 48 -1.76 3.52 -2.82
CA MET A 48 -1.64 3.69 -1.38
C MET A 48 -2.92 4.23 -0.74
N GLN A 49 -3.64 5.13 -1.42
CA GLN A 49 -4.94 5.62 -0.96
C GLN A 49 -5.95 4.47 -0.85
N GLN A 50 -6.01 3.62 -1.86
CA GLN A 50 -6.94 2.50 -1.89
C GLN A 50 -6.60 1.45 -0.83
N VAL A 51 -5.33 1.11 -0.67
CA VAL A 51 -4.88 0.23 0.42
C VAL A 51 -5.21 0.84 1.78
N MET A 52 -4.96 2.13 2.00
CA MET A 52 -5.31 2.81 3.25
C MET A 52 -6.81 2.72 3.55
N SER A 53 -7.66 2.91 2.54
CA SER A 53 -9.13 2.81 2.67
C SER A 53 -9.57 1.39 3.05
N TYR A 54 -9.09 0.35 2.33
CA TYR A 54 -9.44 -1.03 2.66
C TYR A 54 -8.86 -1.50 3.98
N HIS A 55 -7.65 -1.04 4.32
CA HIS A 55 -7.01 -1.33 5.60
C HIS A 55 -7.83 -0.72 6.77
N ALA A 56 -8.25 0.54 6.63
CA ALA A 56 -9.14 1.22 7.58
C ALA A 56 -10.47 0.47 7.76
N GLU A 57 -11.11 0.08 6.66
CA GLU A 57 -12.35 -0.69 6.65
C GLU A 57 -12.18 -2.06 7.33
N ALA A 58 -11.14 -2.81 6.95
CA ALA A 58 -10.87 -4.13 7.50
C ALA A 58 -10.66 -4.07 9.02
N TYR A 59 -9.80 -3.16 9.49
CA TYR A 59 -9.44 -3.06 10.91
C TYR A 59 -10.36 -2.17 11.74
N GLY A 60 -11.40 -1.59 11.13
CA GLY A 60 -12.43 -0.81 11.83
C GLY A 60 -11.91 0.48 12.48
N TYR A 61 -11.02 1.21 11.80
CA TYR A 61 -10.51 2.51 12.26
C TYR A 61 -10.66 3.58 11.17
N GLU A 62 -10.65 4.85 11.55
CA GLU A 62 -10.62 5.96 10.60
C GLU A 62 -9.18 6.40 10.31
N ALA A 63 -8.82 6.46 9.02
CA ALA A 63 -7.51 6.95 8.62
C ALA A 63 -7.33 8.44 9.01
N GLY A 64 -6.36 8.71 9.88
CA GLY A 64 -6.03 10.04 10.38
C GLY A 64 -4.96 10.76 9.56
N ASP A 65 -4.48 11.88 10.09
CA ASP A 65 -3.46 12.70 9.42
C ASP A 65 -2.14 11.96 9.22
N ARG A 66 -1.76 11.08 10.16
CA ARG A 66 -0.54 10.28 10.07
C ARG A 66 -0.54 9.38 8.83
N GLN A 67 -1.62 8.64 8.60
CA GLN A 67 -1.77 7.77 7.43
C GLN A 67 -1.79 8.60 6.13
N ARG A 68 -2.50 9.74 6.13
CA ARG A 68 -2.53 10.66 4.97
C ARG A 68 -1.17 11.25 4.64
N GLN A 69 -0.36 11.56 5.65
CA GLN A 69 1.00 12.07 5.49
C GLN A 69 1.92 10.99 4.93
N VAL A 70 1.89 9.78 5.48
CA VAL A 70 2.65 8.63 4.95
C VAL A 70 2.28 8.35 3.50
N ARG A 71 0.99 8.29 3.18
CA ARG A 71 0.51 8.12 1.81
C ARG A 71 1.11 9.14 0.83
N ARG A 72 1.19 10.42 1.22
CA ARG A 72 1.74 11.48 0.37
C ARG A 72 3.26 11.34 0.19
N ALA A 73 3.99 11.13 1.27
CA ALA A 73 5.45 11.15 1.25
C ALA A 73 6.08 9.82 0.75
N ALA A 74 5.51 8.68 1.13
CA ALA A 74 6.04 7.37 0.76
C ALA A 74 5.88 7.07 -0.74
N ALA A 75 4.86 7.62 -1.40
CA ALA A 75 4.60 7.38 -2.81
C ALA A 75 5.80 7.76 -3.71
N GLU A 76 6.51 8.85 -3.38
CA GLU A 76 7.71 9.27 -4.11
C GLU A 76 8.88 8.29 -3.91
N HIS A 77 9.07 7.81 -2.68
CA HIS A 77 10.13 6.86 -2.34
C HIS A 77 9.90 5.50 -2.99
N LEU A 78 8.65 5.00 -2.97
CA LEU A 78 8.27 3.76 -3.62
C LEU A 78 8.44 3.86 -5.15
N ALA A 79 8.04 4.97 -5.76
CA ALA A 79 8.25 5.21 -7.19
C ALA A 79 9.73 5.24 -7.56
N LEU A 80 10.56 5.88 -6.72
CA LEU A 80 12.00 5.89 -6.90
C LEU A 80 12.61 4.49 -6.78
N GLY A 81 12.18 3.71 -5.78
CA GLY A 81 12.60 2.32 -5.59
C GLY A 81 12.29 1.45 -6.81
N MET A 82 11.10 1.62 -7.42
CA MET A 82 10.75 0.91 -8.67
C MET A 82 11.62 1.34 -9.84
N ARG A 83 11.77 2.66 -10.06
CA ARG A 83 12.58 3.20 -11.18
C ARG A 83 14.04 2.75 -11.12
N ASN A 84 14.58 2.60 -9.92
CA ASN A 84 15.97 2.18 -9.71
C ASN A 84 16.12 0.64 -9.64
N GLY A 85 15.07 -0.13 -9.91
CA GLY A 85 15.09 -1.59 -9.89
C GLY A 85 15.23 -2.21 -8.49
N ARG A 86 15.10 -1.43 -7.42
CA ARG A 86 15.18 -1.89 -6.02
C ARG A 86 13.89 -2.48 -5.50
N LEU A 87 12.76 -2.00 -6.02
CA LEU A 87 11.44 -2.54 -5.72
C LEU A 87 10.82 -3.14 -6.97
N SER A 88 10.41 -4.40 -6.85
CA SER A 88 9.39 -4.93 -7.73
C SER A 88 8.02 -4.40 -7.32
N ILE A 89 7.02 -4.58 -8.17
CA ILE A 89 5.66 -4.23 -7.82
C ILE A 89 5.13 -4.98 -6.58
N ARG A 90 5.50 -6.25 -6.44
CA ARG A 90 5.20 -7.03 -5.24
C ARG A 90 5.83 -6.40 -3.99
N GLY A 91 7.01 -5.80 -4.15
CA GLY A 91 7.68 -5.02 -3.12
C GLY A 91 6.88 -3.78 -2.73
N VAL A 92 6.38 -3.00 -3.69
CA VAL A 92 5.52 -1.83 -3.43
C VAL A 92 4.24 -2.21 -2.70
N VAL A 93 3.59 -3.29 -3.14
CA VAL A 93 2.40 -3.84 -2.49
C VAL A 93 2.68 -4.16 -1.03
N ARG A 94 3.72 -4.98 -0.77
CA ARG A 94 4.11 -5.37 0.58
C ARG A 94 4.45 -4.15 1.44
N GLN A 95 5.27 -3.25 0.94
CA GLN A 95 5.73 -2.09 1.70
C GLN A 95 4.58 -1.15 2.05
N THR A 96 3.62 -0.99 1.15
CA THR A 96 2.44 -0.15 1.41
C THR A 96 1.61 -0.69 2.57
N VAL A 97 1.34 -2.00 2.58
CA VAL A 97 0.62 -2.65 3.69
C VAL A 97 1.40 -2.52 5.00
N GLU A 98 2.70 -2.82 4.96
CA GLU A 98 3.58 -2.75 6.13
C GLU A 98 3.65 -1.35 6.75
N LEU A 99 3.66 -0.29 5.94
CA LEU A 99 3.60 1.09 6.42
C LEU A 99 2.32 1.38 7.22
N PHE A 100 1.16 0.90 6.74
CA PHE A 100 -0.11 1.12 7.43
C PHE A 100 -0.29 0.20 8.64
N ASP A 101 0.19 -1.04 8.58
CA ASP A 101 0.26 -1.97 9.71
C ASP A 101 1.09 -1.35 10.85
N LEU A 102 2.26 -0.79 10.54
CA LEU A 102 3.13 -0.15 11.55
C LEU A 102 2.42 1.02 12.23
N LEU A 103 1.77 1.90 11.47
CA LEU A 103 1.01 3.03 12.05
C LEU A 103 -0.20 2.58 12.89
N TYR A 104 -0.82 1.45 12.52
CA TYR A 104 -1.97 0.89 13.22
C TYR A 104 -1.57 0.18 14.52
N LEU A 105 -0.53 -0.65 14.46
CA LEU A 105 -0.02 -1.42 15.61
C LEU A 105 0.71 -0.54 16.63
N TYR A 106 1.38 0.52 16.16
CA TYR A 106 2.18 1.42 16.98
C TYR A 106 1.68 2.87 16.87
N PRO A 107 0.69 3.26 17.72
CA PRO A 107 0.13 4.60 17.73
C PRO A 107 1.15 5.72 17.98
N ASP A 108 2.23 5.42 18.70
CA ASP A 108 3.28 6.37 19.05
C ASP A 108 4.45 6.40 18.05
N TYR A 109 4.35 5.64 16.94
CA TYR A 109 5.43 5.55 15.97
C TYR A 109 5.49 6.80 15.08
N GLU A 110 6.58 7.54 15.16
CA GLU A 110 6.71 8.81 14.47
C GLU A 110 6.74 8.65 12.95
N VAL A 111 5.89 9.43 12.26
CA VAL A 111 5.78 9.39 10.79
C VAL A 111 7.09 9.76 10.12
N THR A 112 7.83 10.71 10.69
CA THR A 112 9.13 11.15 10.19
C THR A 112 10.17 10.03 10.25
N ALA A 113 10.24 9.30 11.37
CA ALA A 113 11.13 8.16 11.53
C ALA A 113 10.81 7.07 10.50
N LEU A 114 9.53 6.71 10.36
CA LEU A 114 9.09 5.72 9.38
C LEU A 114 9.46 6.10 7.93
N LEU A 115 9.28 7.37 7.55
CA LEU A 115 9.63 7.85 6.22
C LEU A 115 11.14 7.89 5.99
N ASP A 116 11.92 8.21 7.02
CA ASP A 116 13.38 8.18 6.96
C ASP A 116 13.91 6.75 6.75
N GLU A 117 13.36 5.77 7.47
CA GLU A 117 13.69 4.35 7.30
C GLU A 117 13.34 3.87 5.87
N LEU A 118 12.14 4.18 5.39
CA LEU A 118 11.72 3.86 4.02
C LEU A 118 12.69 4.47 3.00
N ARG A 119 13.05 5.75 3.17
CA ARG A 119 13.97 6.44 2.27
C ARG A 119 15.35 5.78 2.25
N GLN A 120 15.85 5.31 3.40
CA GLN A 120 17.15 4.61 3.48
C GLN A 120 17.13 3.29 2.71
N GLN A 121 16.03 2.53 2.77
CA GLN A 121 15.89 1.29 2.02
C GLN A 121 15.88 1.53 0.49
N MET A 122 15.36 2.67 0.05
CA MET A 122 15.21 3.01 -1.37
C MET A 122 16.46 3.63 -2.02
N ARG A 123 17.46 4.03 -1.22
CA ARG A 123 18.72 4.66 -1.67
C ARG A 123 19.81 3.66 -1.98
#